data_AF-A0A1Y4IYA6-F1
#
_entry.id   AF-A0A1Y4IYA6-F1
#
_cell.length_a   1.000
_cell.length_b   1.000
_cell.length_c   1.000
_cell.angle_alpha   90.00
_cell.angle_beta   90.00
_cell.angle_gamma   90.00
#
_symmetry.space_group_name_H-M   'P 1'
#
loop_
_entity.id
_entity.type
_entity.pdbx_description
1 polymer ?
#
loop_
_entity_poly.entity_id
_entity_poly.type
_entity_poly.pdbx_seq_one_letter_code
_entity_poly.pdbx_strand_id
1 'polypeptide(L)'
;ELEYKEDAPEPFKKDQRGVHKISEAGRWKLTSSNETENRIFDLDEEERICPRCKGKLVWIGKELVREVFEYQRPKLKLVRYWQMSYKCPACHKKGRSVIVRASVPKPLLNHSLVAASVVAEIMYQKYVNAMPLYRQEAAWKQLGVTFSRTTMARWIIRCAEDWLEPLWNAMRKELLQREVLHADETVVQVLKENGKTAQSKSYMWVYRTGMDGLPPIILYEYQPGRSGEYPKKFLEGFHGYLHTDGYAGYNQVPDITRCGCWAHLRRKFVEAMPAASSNPKGLLTPAQVGRDYCDQLFA
;
A
#
# COMPACT_ATOMS: atom_id res chain seq x y z
N GLU A 1 14.22 -8.33 -12.87
CA GLU A 1 13.13 -8.74 -13.79
C GLU A 1 12.07 -7.65 -13.83
N LEU A 2 11.51 -7.32 -14.99
CA LEU A 2 10.46 -6.29 -15.09
C LEU A 2 9.14 -6.83 -14.55
N GLU A 3 8.67 -6.26 -13.43
CA GLU A 3 7.38 -6.61 -12.83
C GLU A 3 6.19 -5.90 -13.48
N TYR A 4 6.44 -4.83 -14.23
CA TYR A 4 5.43 -3.98 -14.84
C TYR A 4 5.77 -3.66 -16.30
N LYS A 5 4.73 -3.65 -17.15
CA LYS A 5 4.78 -3.18 -18.54
C LYS A 5 3.73 -2.08 -18.68
N GLU A 6 4.16 -0.90 -19.08
CA GLU A 6 3.35 0.31 -19.20
C GLU A 6 2.21 0.12 -20.22
N ASP A 7 2.54 -0.44 -21.40
CA ASP A 7 1.58 -0.70 -22.48
C ASP A 7 0.83 -2.04 -22.35
N ALA A 8 0.83 -2.67 -21.17
CA ALA A 8 0.02 -3.88 -21.01
C ALA A 8 -1.47 -3.50 -21.21
N PRO A 9 -2.25 -4.23 -22.03
CA PRO A 9 -3.66 -3.90 -22.19
C PRO A 9 -4.34 -3.86 -20.82
N GLU A 10 -5.05 -2.78 -20.53
CA GLU A 10 -5.97 -2.74 -19.40
C GLU A 10 -6.98 -3.89 -19.59
N PRO A 11 -7.45 -4.55 -18.53
CA PRO A 11 -8.47 -5.59 -18.66
C PRO A 11 -9.83 -5.04 -19.16
N PHE A 12 -9.88 -3.75 -19.49
CA PHE A 12 -11.02 -2.99 -19.97
C PHE A 12 -10.56 -1.98 -21.05
N LYS A 13 -11.47 -1.63 -21.95
CA LYS A 13 -11.36 -0.62 -23.00
C LYS A 13 -12.39 0.46 -22.71
N LYS A 14 -11.98 1.72 -22.73
CA LYS A 14 -12.88 2.86 -22.58
C LYS A 14 -13.24 3.42 -23.96
N ASP A 15 -14.53 3.53 -24.26
CA ASP A 15 -15.03 4.20 -25.46
C ASP A 15 -16.21 5.14 -25.14
N GLN A 16 -16.80 5.77 -26.17
CA GLN A 16 -17.90 6.75 -26.01
C GLN A 16 -19.17 6.16 -25.37
N ARG A 17 -19.29 4.83 -25.25
CA ARG A 17 -20.43 4.12 -24.65
C ARG A 17 -20.13 3.64 -23.22
N GLY A 18 -18.91 3.82 -22.73
CA GLY A 18 -18.50 3.50 -21.36
C GLY A 18 -17.19 2.72 -21.27
N VAL A 19 -16.97 2.09 -20.12
CA VAL A 19 -15.83 1.18 -19.89
C VAL A 19 -16.31 -0.25 -20.17
N HIS A 20 -15.79 -0.85 -21.22
CA HIS A 20 -16.11 -2.20 -21.67
C HIS A 20 -14.99 -3.16 -21.27
N LYS A 21 -15.32 -4.35 -20.76
CA LYS A 21 -14.31 -5.38 -20.52
C LYS A 21 -13.70 -5.82 -21.86
N ILE A 22 -12.38 -5.85 -21.99
CA ILE A 22 -11.77 -6.48 -23.17
C ILE A 22 -12.04 -7.98 -23.01
N SER A 23 -12.75 -8.57 -23.98
CA SER A 23 -13.11 -9.98 -23.95
C SER A 23 -11.89 -10.86 -24.22
N GLU A 24 -11.02 -11.04 -23.23
CA GLU A 24 -10.21 -12.24 -23.12
C GLU A 24 -10.99 -13.25 -22.29
N ALA A 25 -11.96 -13.89 -22.94
CA ALA A 25 -12.67 -15.06 -22.42
C ALA A 25 -11.64 -16.18 -22.14
N GLY A 26 -11.01 -16.17 -20.97
CA GLY A 26 -10.04 -17.22 -20.61
C GLY A 26 -9.12 -16.95 -19.43
N ARG A 27 -8.87 -15.70 -19.04
CA ARG A 27 -7.67 -15.40 -18.23
C ARG A 27 -7.82 -15.66 -16.71
N TRP A 28 -9.05 -15.83 -16.21
CA TRP A 28 -9.36 -15.94 -14.77
C TRP A 28 -10.37 -17.05 -14.52
N LYS A 29 -10.09 -18.25 -15.03
CA LYS A 29 -10.91 -19.42 -14.73
C LYS A 29 -10.50 -19.96 -13.36
N LEU A 30 -11.45 -20.10 -12.44
CA LEU A 30 -11.29 -20.98 -11.29
C LEU A 30 -11.05 -22.39 -11.83
N THR A 31 -10.05 -23.09 -11.29
CA THR A 31 -10.08 -24.56 -11.33
C THR A 31 -11.24 -25.05 -10.47
N SER A 32 -11.77 -26.24 -10.77
CA SER A 32 -12.93 -26.86 -10.09
C SER A 32 -12.77 -27.05 -8.57
N SER A 33 -11.57 -26.80 -8.03
CA SER A 33 -11.20 -26.92 -6.62
C SER A 33 -11.66 -25.77 -5.73
N ASN A 34 -12.10 -24.64 -6.28
CA ASN A 34 -12.31 -23.42 -5.51
C ASN A 34 -13.79 -23.23 -5.16
N GLU A 35 -14.07 -22.91 -3.89
CA GLU A 35 -15.43 -22.69 -3.38
C GLU A 35 -16.06 -21.45 -4.06
N THR A 36 -17.29 -21.59 -4.55
CA THR A 36 -18.11 -20.47 -5.03
C THR A 36 -19.16 -20.11 -4.00
N GLU A 37 -19.19 -18.87 -3.55
CA GLU A 37 -20.15 -18.34 -2.57
C GLU A 37 -21.12 -17.37 -3.26
N ASN A 38 -22.42 -17.52 -3.00
CA ASN A 38 -23.42 -16.54 -3.43
C ASN A 38 -23.79 -15.65 -2.25
N ARG A 39 -23.41 -14.37 -2.33
CA ARG A 39 -23.76 -13.36 -1.33
C ARG A 39 -24.95 -12.55 -1.84
N ILE A 40 -26.09 -12.69 -1.18
CA ILE A 40 -27.35 -12.05 -1.56
C ILE A 40 -27.52 -10.79 -0.73
N PHE A 41 -27.70 -9.65 -1.40
CA PHE A 41 -28.04 -8.38 -0.80
C PHE A 41 -29.53 -8.17 -1.00
N ASP A 42 -30.25 -8.14 0.12
CA ASP A 42 -31.70 -7.98 0.17
C ASP A 42 -32.09 -6.73 0.95
N LEU A 43 -33.31 -6.23 0.71
CA LEU A 43 -33.94 -5.22 1.55
C LEU A 43 -34.47 -5.91 2.81
N ASP A 44 -34.20 -5.30 3.96
CA ASP A 44 -34.82 -5.69 5.22
C ASP A 44 -36.33 -5.49 5.14
N GLU A 45 -37.10 -6.21 5.97
CA GLU A 45 -38.57 -6.16 5.88
C GLU A 45 -39.14 -4.75 6.05
N GLU A 46 -38.50 -3.94 6.89
CA GLU A 46 -38.83 -2.54 7.15
C GLU A 46 -38.55 -1.64 5.93
N GLU A 47 -37.57 -2.00 5.11
CA GLU A 47 -37.19 -1.26 3.90
C GLU A 47 -38.05 -1.64 2.68
N ARG A 48 -38.90 -2.68 2.78
CA ARG A 48 -39.81 -3.13 1.71
C ARG A 48 -41.04 -2.24 1.56
N ILE A 49 -40.85 -0.94 1.76
CA ILE A 49 -41.88 0.10 1.69
C ILE A 49 -41.54 1.04 0.53
N CYS A 50 -42.52 1.28 -0.33
CA CYS A 50 -42.33 2.17 -1.47
C CYS A 50 -42.03 3.59 -0.98
N PRO A 51 -40.91 4.21 -1.42
CA PRO A 51 -40.54 5.55 -0.96
C PRO A 51 -41.57 6.61 -1.38
N ARG A 52 -42.36 6.34 -2.43
CA ARG A 52 -43.32 7.28 -3.02
C ARG A 52 -44.73 7.15 -2.46
N CYS A 53 -45.29 5.94 -2.42
CA CYS A 53 -46.69 5.72 -2.03
C CYS A 53 -46.83 4.97 -0.70
N LYS A 54 -45.72 4.65 -0.03
CA LYS A 54 -45.66 3.88 1.22
C LYS A 54 -46.32 2.50 1.17
N GLY A 55 -46.63 2.00 -0.04
CA GLY A 55 -47.18 0.67 -0.25
C GLY A 55 -46.10 -0.42 -0.21
N LYS A 56 -46.51 -1.66 0.08
CA LYS A 56 -45.62 -2.82 0.11
C LYS A 56 -44.95 -3.05 -1.24
N LEU A 57 -43.64 -3.20 -1.21
CA LEU A 57 -42.83 -3.61 -2.35
C LEU A 57 -42.94 -5.11 -2.57
N VAL A 58 -42.95 -5.54 -3.83
CA VAL A 58 -42.93 -6.96 -4.21
C VAL A 58 -41.65 -7.28 -4.94
N TRP A 59 -41.05 -8.42 -4.61
CA TRP A 59 -39.85 -8.89 -5.27
C TRP A 59 -40.09 -9.10 -6.76
N ILE A 60 -39.09 -8.75 -7.59
CA ILE A 60 -39.16 -8.92 -9.05
C ILE A 60 -38.04 -9.76 -9.63
N GLY A 61 -36.96 -9.96 -8.88
CA GLY A 61 -35.80 -10.67 -9.39
C GLY A 61 -34.55 -10.39 -8.57
N LYS A 62 -33.51 -11.15 -8.91
CA LYS A 62 -32.14 -10.92 -8.46
C LYS A 62 -31.24 -10.74 -9.67
N GLU A 63 -30.26 -9.85 -9.55
CA GLU A 63 -29.30 -9.55 -10.60
C GLU A 63 -27.89 -9.84 -10.07
N LEU A 64 -27.05 -10.51 -10.87
CA LEU A 64 -25.63 -10.69 -10.55
C LEU A 64 -24.93 -9.36 -10.84
N VAL A 65 -24.54 -8.63 -9.79
CA VAL A 65 -23.93 -7.30 -9.96
C VAL A 65 -22.41 -7.35 -10.08
N ARG A 66 -21.76 -8.35 -9.48
CA ARG A 66 -20.32 -8.60 -9.66
C ARG A 66 -19.90 -9.98 -9.17
N GLU A 67 -18.72 -10.38 -9.63
CA GLU A 67 -17.97 -11.50 -9.09
C GLU A 67 -16.62 -10.99 -8.60
N VAL A 68 -16.16 -11.45 -7.44
CA VAL A 68 -14.86 -11.08 -6.89
C VAL A 68 -14.17 -12.29 -6.25
N PHE A 69 -12.85 -12.31 -6.32
CA PHE A 69 -11.99 -13.24 -5.60
C PHE A 69 -11.78 -12.73 -4.18
N GLU A 70 -12.20 -13.52 -3.19
CA GLU A 70 -11.89 -13.30 -1.77
C GLU A 70 -10.88 -14.35 -1.31
N TYR A 71 -9.90 -13.93 -0.51
CA TYR A 71 -8.83 -14.79 -0.01
C TYR A 71 -8.85 -14.83 1.51
N GLN A 72 -9.06 -16.03 2.03
CA GLN A 72 -8.96 -16.33 3.46
C GLN A 72 -7.96 -17.46 3.59
N ARG A 73 -6.70 -17.10 3.88
CA ARG A 73 -5.56 -18.02 3.88
C ARG A 73 -5.89 -19.39 4.51
N PRO A 74 -5.65 -20.53 3.82
CA PRO A 74 -5.10 -20.69 2.46
C PRO A 74 -6.16 -20.74 1.34
N LYS A 75 -7.43 -20.48 1.62
CA LYS A 75 -8.56 -20.67 0.70
C LYS A 75 -8.82 -19.45 -0.18
N LEU A 76 -8.97 -19.69 -1.47
CA LEU A 76 -9.43 -18.72 -2.45
C LEU A 76 -10.87 -19.03 -2.87
N LYS A 77 -11.77 -18.04 -2.78
CA LYS A 77 -13.19 -18.19 -3.11
C LYS A 77 -13.60 -17.24 -4.23
N LEU A 78 -14.54 -17.67 -5.07
CA LEU A 78 -15.27 -16.78 -5.97
C LEU A 78 -16.58 -16.37 -5.29
N VAL A 79 -16.71 -15.09 -4.98
CA VAL A 79 -17.92 -14.54 -4.37
C VAL A 79 -18.75 -13.83 -5.41
N ARG A 80 -19.98 -14.29 -5.61
CA ARG A 80 -20.99 -13.73 -6.50
C ARG A 80 -21.93 -12.84 -5.72
N TYR A 81 -21.93 -11.55 -6.03
CA TYR A 81 -22.78 -10.57 -5.38
C TYR A 81 -24.11 -10.49 -6.15
N TRP A 82 -25.19 -10.90 -5.51
CA TRP A 82 -26.54 -10.87 -6.06
C TRP A 82 -27.34 -9.76 -5.41
N GLN A 83 -27.85 -8.83 -6.21
CA GLN A 83 -28.68 -7.72 -5.74
C GLN A 83 -30.16 -8.04 -5.95
N MET A 84 -30.94 -7.99 -4.88
CA MET A 84 -32.39 -8.13 -4.96
C MET A 84 -33.05 -6.83 -5.43
N SER A 85 -34.02 -6.97 -6.32
CA SER A 85 -34.82 -5.86 -6.83
C SER A 85 -36.29 -6.06 -6.50
N TYR A 86 -36.98 -4.96 -6.20
CA TYR A 86 -38.38 -4.93 -5.86
C TYR A 86 -39.12 -3.86 -6.67
N LYS A 87 -40.39 -4.09 -7.00
CA LYS A 87 -41.28 -3.09 -7.62
C LYS A 87 -42.43 -2.73 -6.70
N CYS A 88 -43.00 -1.54 -6.89
CA CYS A 88 -44.26 -1.17 -6.25
C CYS A 88 -45.47 -1.46 -7.16
N PRO A 89 -46.36 -2.42 -6.83
CA PRO A 89 -47.55 -2.70 -7.63
C PRO A 89 -48.54 -1.54 -7.69
N ALA A 90 -48.73 -0.82 -6.58
CA ALA A 90 -49.66 0.32 -6.49
C ALA A 90 -49.25 1.48 -7.42
N CYS A 91 -47.94 1.81 -7.48
CA CYS A 91 -47.44 2.79 -8.43
C CYS A 91 -47.55 2.29 -9.88
N HIS A 92 -47.27 1.00 -10.12
CA HIS A 92 -47.39 0.41 -11.45
C HIS A 92 -48.81 0.52 -12.01
N LYS A 93 -49.83 0.24 -11.19
CA LYS A 93 -51.25 0.43 -11.57
C LYS A 93 -51.59 1.88 -11.94
N LYS A 94 -50.87 2.85 -11.38
CA LYS A 94 -51.02 4.29 -11.67
C LYS A 94 -50.12 4.75 -12.84
N GLY A 95 -49.63 3.82 -13.67
CA GLY A 95 -48.79 4.12 -14.83
C GLY A 95 -47.35 4.51 -14.49
N ARG A 96 -46.85 4.20 -13.29
CA ARG A 96 -45.50 4.60 -12.83
C ARG A 96 -44.65 3.39 -12.47
N SER A 97 -43.43 3.31 -12.99
CA SER A 97 -42.47 2.30 -12.57
C SER A 97 -41.65 2.81 -11.39
N VAL A 98 -41.78 2.16 -10.22
CA VAL A 98 -40.93 2.39 -9.05
C VAL A 98 -40.23 1.09 -8.72
N ILE A 99 -38.91 1.06 -8.92
CA ILE A 99 -38.04 -0.07 -8.61
C ILE A 99 -37.09 0.37 -7.49
N VAL A 100 -36.99 -0.45 -6.46
CA VAL A 100 -36.05 -0.27 -5.35
C VAL A 100 -35.13 -1.47 -5.34
N ARG A 101 -33.83 -1.23 -5.18
CA ARG A 101 -32.80 -2.27 -5.17
C ARG A 101 -32.09 -2.25 -3.82
N ALA A 102 -31.72 -3.43 -3.33
CA ALA A 102 -30.92 -3.56 -2.12
C ALA A 102 -29.56 -2.85 -2.27
N SER A 103 -29.06 -2.24 -1.19
CA SER A 103 -27.74 -1.62 -1.22
C SER A 103 -26.65 -2.70 -1.32
N VAL A 104 -25.68 -2.49 -2.20
CA VAL A 104 -24.52 -3.39 -2.37
C VAL A 104 -23.27 -2.58 -2.04
N PRO A 105 -22.33 -3.12 -1.22
CA PRO A 105 -21.07 -2.43 -0.91
C PRO A 105 -20.33 -2.03 -2.18
N LYS A 106 -19.64 -0.89 -2.19
CA LYS A 106 -18.83 -0.50 -3.36
C LYS A 106 -17.69 -1.51 -3.57
N PRO A 107 -17.33 -1.84 -4.83
CA PRO A 107 -16.16 -2.69 -5.07
C PRO A 107 -14.88 -1.95 -4.66
N LEU A 108 -13.81 -2.70 -4.36
CA LEU A 108 -12.49 -2.12 -4.10
C LEU A 108 -12.00 -1.33 -5.32
N LEU A 109 -12.04 -1.97 -6.49
CA LEU A 109 -11.68 -1.38 -7.77
C LEU A 109 -12.82 -1.63 -8.75
N ASN A 110 -13.29 -0.57 -9.41
CA ASN A 110 -14.37 -0.67 -10.39
C ASN A 110 -13.97 -1.63 -11.53
N HIS A 111 -14.92 -2.47 -11.95
CA HIS A 111 -14.75 -3.48 -13.00
C HIS A 111 -13.63 -4.51 -12.77
N SER A 112 -13.07 -4.59 -11.55
CA SER A 112 -12.09 -5.60 -11.17
C SER A 112 -12.75 -6.80 -10.50
N LEU A 113 -12.15 -7.98 -10.67
CA LEU A 113 -12.54 -9.20 -9.98
C LEU A 113 -11.84 -9.35 -8.61
N VAL A 114 -11.20 -8.31 -8.08
CA VAL A 114 -10.38 -8.41 -6.87
C VAL A 114 -11.09 -7.83 -5.65
N ALA A 115 -11.11 -8.58 -4.55
CA ALA A 115 -11.51 -8.04 -3.25
C ALA A 115 -10.30 -7.49 -2.48
N ALA A 116 -10.57 -6.69 -1.44
CA ALA A 116 -9.55 -6.12 -0.56
C ALA A 116 -8.61 -7.19 0.03
N SER A 117 -9.14 -8.36 0.39
CA SER A 117 -8.35 -9.47 0.93
C SER A 117 -7.24 -9.97 0.01
N VAL A 118 -7.49 -10.00 -1.31
CA VAL A 118 -6.50 -10.48 -2.29
C VAL A 118 -5.40 -9.44 -2.46
N VAL A 119 -5.75 -8.15 -2.60
CA VAL A 119 -4.74 -7.09 -2.72
C VAL A 119 -3.92 -6.96 -1.44
N ALA A 120 -4.56 -7.10 -0.27
CA ALA A 120 -3.87 -7.09 1.02
C ALA A 120 -2.84 -8.23 1.12
N GLU A 121 -3.20 -9.47 0.72
CA GLU A 121 -2.25 -10.59 0.69
C GLU A 121 -1.10 -10.32 -0.29
N ILE A 122 -1.39 -9.80 -1.49
CA ILE A 122 -0.36 -9.47 -2.50
C ILE A 122 0.63 -8.44 -1.94
N MET A 123 0.13 -7.37 -1.32
CA MET A 123 0.96 -6.33 -0.70
C MET A 123 1.77 -6.88 0.48
N TYR A 124 1.14 -7.68 1.35
CA TYR A 124 1.82 -8.32 2.48
C TYR A 124 2.97 -9.22 2.00
N GLN A 125 2.70 -10.11 1.04
CA GLN A 125 3.74 -10.95 0.46
C GLN A 125 4.86 -10.13 -0.18
N LYS A 126 4.53 -9.06 -0.90
CA LYS A 126 5.52 -8.24 -1.60
C LYS A 126 6.40 -7.45 -0.65
N TYR A 127 5.81 -6.75 0.30
CA TYR A 127 6.50 -5.74 1.10
C TYR A 127 6.96 -6.26 2.47
N VAL A 128 6.21 -7.18 3.09
CA VAL A 128 6.60 -7.75 4.38
C VAL A 128 7.50 -8.97 4.18
N ASN A 129 7.13 -9.88 3.27
CA ASN A 129 7.89 -11.12 3.05
C ASN A 129 8.88 -11.04 1.89
N ALA A 130 9.04 -9.87 1.27
CA ALA A 130 9.92 -9.65 0.12
C ALA A 130 9.69 -10.64 -1.05
N MET A 131 8.45 -11.13 -1.23
CA MET A 131 8.11 -12.09 -2.28
C MET A 131 7.83 -11.35 -3.60
N PRO A 132 8.69 -11.51 -4.63
CA PRO A 132 8.51 -10.82 -5.90
C PRO A 132 7.25 -11.30 -6.63
N LEU A 133 6.66 -10.43 -7.46
CA LEU A 133 5.36 -10.69 -8.07
C LEU A 133 5.34 -11.92 -9.00
N TYR A 134 6.48 -12.29 -9.60
CA TYR A 134 6.55 -13.50 -10.42
C TYR A 134 6.39 -14.79 -9.59
N ARG A 135 6.89 -14.81 -8.35
CA ARG A 135 6.68 -15.95 -7.45
C ARG A 135 5.24 -15.99 -6.96
N GLN A 136 4.65 -14.82 -6.69
CA GLN A 136 3.23 -14.74 -6.34
C GLN A 136 2.34 -15.21 -7.49
N GLU A 137 2.64 -14.86 -8.74
CA GLU A 137 1.92 -15.32 -9.94
C GLU A 137 1.88 -16.86 -9.99
N ALA A 138 3.00 -17.53 -9.72
CA ALA A 138 3.05 -18.98 -9.62
C ALA A 138 2.23 -19.53 -8.44
N ALA A 139 2.29 -18.89 -7.27
CA ALA A 139 1.53 -19.29 -6.08
C ALA A 139 0.00 -19.18 -6.29
N TRP A 140 -0.48 -18.08 -6.89
CA TRP A 140 -1.89 -17.91 -7.22
C TRP A 140 -2.35 -18.94 -8.26
N LYS A 141 -1.50 -19.28 -9.23
CA LYS A 141 -1.77 -20.35 -10.21
C LYS A 141 -1.97 -21.71 -9.54
N GLN A 142 -1.18 -22.03 -8.51
CA GLN A 142 -1.36 -23.24 -7.71
C GLN A 142 -2.68 -23.23 -6.92
N LEU A 143 -3.17 -22.04 -6.54
CA LEU A 143 -4.49 -21.84 -5.93
C LEU A 143 -5.65 -21.78 -6.95
N GLY A 144 -5.39 -22.09 -8.22
CA GLY A 144 -6.44 -22.21 -9.23
C GLY A 144 -6.85 -20.91 -9.91
N VAL A 145 -6.08 -19.82 -9.77
CA VAL A 145 -6.34 -18.54 -10.44
C VAL A 145 -5.09 -17.97 -11.09
N THR A 146 -5.21 -17.35 -12.26
CA THR A 146 -4.07 -16.71 -12.92
C THR A 146 -4.18 -15.19 -12.78
N PHE A 147 -3.40 -14.63 -11.86
CA PHE A 147 -3.17 -13.18 -11.77
C PHE A 147 -1.86 -12.85 -12.45
N SER A 148 -1.89 -12.04 -13.50
CA SER A 148 -0.64 -11.62 -14.15
C SER A 148 0.15 -10.66 -13.25
N ARG A 149 1.48 -10.67 -13.37
CA ARG A 149 2.36 -9.69 -12.71
C ARG A 149 1.91 -8.24 -12.90
N THR A 150 1.59 -7.86 -14.14
CA THR A 150 1.14 -6.50 -14.46
C THR A 150 -0.17 -6.16 -13.74
N THR A 151 -1.11 -7.09 -13.67
CA THR A 151 -2.37 -6.86 -12.97
C THR A 151 -2.16 -6.67 -11.48
N MET A 152 -1.34 -7.53 -10.84
CA MET A 152 -1.02 -7.38 -9.43
C MET A 152 -0.30 -6.05 -9.15
N ALA A 153 0.66 -5.66 -9.99
CA ALA A 153 1.33 -4.37 -9.88
C ALA A 153 0.36 -3.18 -9.99
N ARG A 154 -0.58 -3.23 -10.95
CA ARG A 154 -1.62 -2.19 -11.11
C ARG A 154 -2.53 -2.10 -9.90
N TRP A 155 -2.95 -3.23 -9.33
CA TRP A 155 -3.76 -3.22 -8.11
C TRP A 155 -3.01 -2.62 -6.93
N ILE A 156 -1.72 -2.95 -6.78
CA ILE A 156 -0.88 -2.36 -5.74
C ILE A 156 -0.85 -0.84 -5.88
N ILE A 157 -0.48 -0.34 -7.07
CA ILE A 157 -0.36 1.11 -7.35
C ILE A 157 -1.70 1.79 -7.09
N ARG A 158 -2.77 1.29 -7.71
CA ARG A 158 -4.09 1.92 -7.60
C ARG A 158 -4.62 1.93 -6.17
N CYS A 159 -4.39 0.86 -5.41
CA CYS A 159 -4.82 0.82 -4.02
C CYS A 159 -3.94 1.69 -3.12
N ALA A 160 -2.66 1.85 -3.45
CA ALA A 160 -1.79 2.78 -2.75
C ALA A 160 -2.27 4.23 -2.94
N GLU A 161 -2.57 4.64 -4.18
CA GLU A 161 -3.10 5.98 -4.51
C GLU A 161 -4.49 6.22 -3.89
N ASP A 162 -5.45 5.33 -4.13
CA ASP A 162 -6.85 5.57 -3.75
C ASP A 162 -7.10 5.46 -2.23
N TRP A 163 -6.34 4.58 -1.54
CA TRP A 163 -6.67 4.20 -0.15
C TRP A 163 -5.53 4.47 0.85
N LEU A 164 -4.27 4.29 0.47
CA LEU A 164 -3.14 4.43 1.41
C LEU A 164 -2.55 5.84 1.43
N GLU A 165 -2.55 6.56 0.32
CA GLU A 165 -2.04 7.93 0.23
C GLU A 165 -2.79 8.91 1.17
N PRO A 166 -4.14 8.87 1.28
CA PRO A 166 -4.84 9.69 2.27
C PRO A 166 -4.41 9.38 3.71
N LEU A 167 -4.19 8.10 4.03
CA LEU A 167 -3.70 7.68 5.34
C LEU A 167 -2.26 8.14 5.57
N TRP A 168 -1.38 7.99 4.59
CA TRP A 168 0.01 8.45 4.63
C TRP A 168 0.07 9.97 4.86
N ASN A 169 -0.78 10.74 4.18
CA ASN A 169 -0.87 12.19 4.36
C ASN A 169 -1.36 12.58 5.76
N ALA A 170 -2.34 11.85 6.32
CA ALA A 170 -2.79 12.06 7.69
C ALA A 170 -1.68 11.71 8.70
N MET A 171 -1.01 10.57 8.52
CA MET A 171 0.11 10.15 9.37
C MET A 171 1.29 11.13 9.31
N ARG A 172 1.56 11.75 8.14
CA ARG A 172 2.58 12.79 8.02
C ARG A 172 2.25 14.00 8.88
N LYS A 173 0.99 14.45 8.89
CA LYS A 173 0.57 15.58 9.75
C LYS A 173 0.79 15.27 11.23
N GLU A 174 0.42 14.07 11.67
CA GLU A 174 0.62 13.62 13.05
C GLU A 174 2.11 13.45 13.39
N LEU A 175 2.92 12.97 12.45
CA LEU A 175 4.36 12.83 12.61
C LEU A 175 5.03 14.18 12.83
N LEU A 176 4.66 15.21 12.05
CA LEU A 176 5.23 16.56 12.16
C LEU A 176 4.86 17.29 13.46
N GLN A 177 3.87 16.80 14.22
CA GLN A 177 3.50 17.35 15.53
C GLN A 177 4.33 16.77 16.67
N ARG A 178 5.16 15.75 16.42
CA ARG A 178 5.98 15.14 17.48
C ARG A 178 7.14 16.05 17.85
N GLU A 179 7.70 15.84 19.04
CA GLU A 179 8.86 16.60 19.51
C GLU A 179 10.18 16.04 18.97
N VAL A 180 10.25 14.72 18.77
CA VAL A 180 11.46 14.02 18.35
C VAL A 180 11.17 13.22 17.09
N LEU A 181 11.97 13.42 16.05
CA LEU A 181 11.95 12.66 14.82
C LEU A 181 13.33 12.08 14.51
N HIS A 182 13.33 10.99 13.76
CA HIS A 182 14.50 10.36 13.19
C HIS A 182 14.36 10.41 11.67
N ALA A 183 15.45 10.70 10.97
CA ALA A 183 15.51 10.61 9.52
C ALA A 183 16.76 9.86 9.06
N ASP A 184 16.60 9.01 8.05
CA ASP A 184 17.68 8.30 7.38
C ASP A 184 17.30 8.05 5.91
N GLU A 185 18.28 7.73 5.08
CA GLU A 185 18.05 7.48 3.66
C GLU A 185 18.85 6.28 3.15
N THR A 186 18.15 5.38 2.47
CA THR A 186 18.75 4.18 1.90
C THR A 186 18.78 4.27 0.38
N VAL A 187 19.95 3.95 -0.19
CA VAL A 187 20.13 3.93 -1.65
C VAL A 187 19.29 2.81 -2.26
N VAL A 188 18.54 3.15 -3.30
CA VAL A 188 17.78 2.22 -4.14
C VAL A 188 18.11 2.46 -5.61
N GLN A 189 17.90 1.45 -6.45
CA GLN A 189 18.03 1.54 -7.91
C GLN A 189 16.66 1.28 -8.54
N VAL A 190 16.26 2.15 -9.45
CA VAL A 190 14.98 2.07 -10.16
C VAL A 190 15.25 1.77 -11.63
N LEU A 191 14.77 0.63 -12.12
CA LEU A 191 15.13 0.11 -13.44
C LEU A 191 14.60 0.95 -14.61
N LYS A 192 13.48 1.66 -14.43
CA LYS A 192 12.79 2.43 -15.47
C LYS A 192 12.32 3.77 -14.92
N GLU A 193 13.28 4.57 -14.48
CA GLU A 193 13.00 5.93 -14.03
C GLU A 193 13.17 6.90 -15.20
N ASN A 194 12.16 7.75 -15.44
CA ASN A 194 12.21 8.72 -16.53
C ASN A 194 13.38 9.68 -16.34
N GLY A 195 14.20 9.82 -17.38
CA GLY A 195 15.38 10.69 -17.37
C GLY A 195 16.59 10.14 -16.61
N LYS A 196 16.58 8.86 -16.21
CA LYS A 196 17.68 8.23 -15.47
C LYS A 196 18.03 6.83 -15.97
N THR A 197 19.31 6.48 -15.83
CA THR A 197 19.78 5.13 -16.13
C THR A 197 19.44 4.17 -14.98
N ALA A 198 19.28 2.88 -15.25
CA ALA A 198 18.97 1.88 -14.22
C ALA A 198 20.03 1.79 -13.11
N GLN A 199 21.28 2.20 -13.40
CA GLN A 199 22.39 2.24 -12.45
C GLN A 199 22.42 3.53 -11.60
N SER A 200 21.58 4.52 -11.95
CA SER A 200 21.48 5.77 -11.21
C SER A 200 21.01 5.49 -9.78
N LYS A 201 21.57 6.24 -8.83
CA LYS A 201 21.16 6.18 -7.43
C LYS A 201 19.88 7.00 -7.24
N SER A 202 18.90 6.37 -6.60
CA SER A 202 17.72 7.01 -6.03
C SER A 202 17.66 6.64 -4.55
N TYR A 203 16.75 7.25 -3.80
CA TYR A 203 16.77 7.16 -2.34
C TYR A 203 15.38 6.90 -1.81
N MET A 204 15.29 5.97 -0.86
CA MET A 204 14.13 5.83 0.00
C MET A 204 14.46 6.53 1.31
N TRP A 205 13.83 7.67 1.55
CA TRP A 205 13.92 8.42 2.79
C TRP A 205 12.96 7.81 3.80
N VAL A 206 13.40 7.69 5.05
CA VAL A 206 12.62 7.13 6.14
C VAL A 206 12.54 8.15 7.25
N TYR A 207 11.32 8.49 7.66
CA TYR A 207 11.05 9.37 8.78
C TYR A 207 10.30 8.61 9.84
N ARG A 208 10.75 8.73 11.09
CA ARG A 208 10.18 7.98 12.21
C ARG A 208 10.04 8.86 13.44
N THR A 209 8.98 8.66 14.20
CA THR A 209 8.80 9.31 15.50
C THR A 209 9.79 8.77 16.55
N GLY A 210 10.20 9.63 17.48
CA GLY A 210 10.98 9.22 18.64
C GLY A 210 10.20 8.31 19.59
N MET A 211 10.85 7.92 20.69
CA MET A 211 10.23 7.15 21.77
C MET A 211 9.51 8.08 22.75
N ASP A 212 8.40 8.66 22.33
CA ASP A 212 7.59 9.61 23.09
C ASP A 212 6.42 8.95 23.86
N GLY A 213 6.37 7.62 23.89
CA GLY A 213 5.31 6.85 24.55
C GLY A 213 4.00 6.75 23.76
N LEU A 214 3.91 7.36 22.58
CA LEU A 214 2.76 7.28 21.69
C LEU A 214 2.97 6.21 20.60
N PRO A 215 1.92 5.83 19.86
CA PRO A 215 2.06 4.90 18.74
C PRO A 215 3.10 5.39 17.72
N PRO A 216 4.06 4.53 17.30
CA PRO A 216 5.13 4.93 16.40
C PRO A 216 4.59 5.15 14.99
N ILE A 217 5.07 6.22 14.35
CA ILE A 217 4.80 6.50 12.94
C ILE A 217 6.12 6.33 12.17
N ILE A 218 6.08 5.53 11.10
CA ILE A 218 7.20 5.32 10.17
C ILE A 218 6.69 5.59 8.76
N LEU A 219 7.27 6.58 8.09
CA LEU A 219 6.90 6.96 6.73
C LEU A 219 8.10 6.82 5.81
N TYR A 220 7.85 6.23 4.65
CA TYR A 220 8.82 6.10 3.57
C TYR A 220 8.47 7.08 2.47
N GLU A 221 9.46 7.79 1.94
CA GLU A 221 9.32 8.70 0.81
C GLU A 221 10.40 8.40 -0.24
N TYR A 222 9.96 8.03 -1.44
CA TYR A 222 10.86 7.87 -2.56
C TYR A 222 11.28 9.23 -3.11
N GLN A 223 12.58 9.42 -3.34
CA GLN A 223 13.11 10.60 -4.03
C GLN A 223 14.17 10.22 -5.06
N PRO A 224 14.22 10.93 -6.20
CA PRO A 224 15.21 10.69 -7.25
C PRO A 224 16.61 11.20 -6.86
N GLY A 225 16.81 11.76 -5.68
CA GLY A 225 18.13 12.25 -5.30
C GLY A 225 18.34 12.25 -3.79
N ARG A 226 19.55 12.66 -3.40
CA ARG A 226 19.95 12.80 -1.99
C ARG A 226 19.97 14.26 -1.52
N SER A 227 19.54 15.21 -2.34
CA SER A 227 19.60 16.64 -2.02
C SER A 227 18.92 16.96 -0.68
N GLY A 228 19.47 17.90 0.08
CA GLY A 228 18.87 18.40 1.32
C GLY A 228 17.49 19.05 1.11
N GLU A 229 17.14 19.43 -0.13
CA GLU A 229 15.83 19.95 -0.46
C GLU A 229 14.70 18.92 -0.24
N TYR A 230 15.00 17.61 -0.30
CA TYR A 230 14.00 16.57 -0.05
C TYR A 230 13.56 16.52 1.43
N PRO A 231 14.46 16.32 2.41
CA PRO A 231 14.07 16.35 3.82
C PRO A 231 13.59 17.73 4.26
N LYS A 232 14.11 18.82 3.68
CA LYS A 232 13.59 20.17 3.92
C LYS A 232 12.12 20.31 3.52
N LYS A 233 11.73 19.79 2.35
CA LYS A 233 10.33 19.77 1.91
C LYS A 233 9.47 18.83 2.75
N PHE A 234 9.97 17.63 3.04
CA PHE A 234 9.20 16.66 3.82
C PHE A 234 8.91 17.15 5.24
N LEU A 235 9.89 17.80 5.88
CA LEU A 235 9.83 18.28 7.26
C LEU A 235 9.35 19.73 7.40
N GLU A 236 8.77 20.31 6.34
CA GLU A 236 8.19 21.65 6.39
C GLU A 236 7.16 21.77 7.53
N GLY A 237 7.40 22.73 8.44
CA GLY A 237 6.56 22.99 9.61
C GLY A 237 6.91 22.19 10.87
N PHE A 238 7.94 21.34 10.84
CA PHE A 238 8.43 20.63 12.03
C PHE A 238 9.36 21.52 12.86
N HIS A 239 9.14 21.55 14.18
CA HIS A 239 9.94 22.29 15.15
C HIS A 239 10.26 21.38 16.34
N GLY A 240 11.40 20.71 16.30
CA GLY A 240 11.77 19.72 17.31
C GLY A 240 13.18 19.17 17.13
N TYR A 241 13.45 18.05 17.79
CA TYR A 241 14.72 17.34 17.70
C TYR A 241 14.72 16.40 16.50
N LEU A 242 15.65 16.61 15.57
CA LEU A 242 15.84 15.73 14.42
C LEU A 242 17.12 14.91 14.61
N HIS A 243 16.95 13.62 14.86
CA HIS A 243 18.02 12.62 14.91
C HIS A 243 18.38 12.13 13.50
N THR A 244 19.59 12.43 13.05
CA THR A 244 20.09 12.03 11.73
C THR A 244 21.49 11.45 11.82
N ASP A 245 21.97 10.88 10.73
CA ASP A 245 23.42 10.71 10.56
C ASP A 245 24.12 12.07 10.41
N GLY A 246 25.44 12.05 10.22
CA GLY A 246 26.24 13.25 9.97
C GLY A 246 26.12 13.80 8.54
N TYR A 247 25.09 13.44 7.77
CA TYR A 247 24.96 13.88 6.39
C TYR A 247 24.60 15.37 6.29
N ALA A 248 25.42 16.12 5.55
CA ALA A 248 25.24 17.55 5.36
C ALA A 248 23.94 17.94 4.64
N GLY A 249 23.21 17.01 4.00
CA GLY A 249 21.91 17.32 3.38
C GLY A 249 20.86 17.76 4.40
N TYR A 250 20.89 17.19 5.61
CA TYR A 250 20.03 17.63 6.72
C TYR A 250 20.36 19.05 7.19
N ASN A 251 21.48 19.63 6.75
CA ASN A 251 21.82 21.00 7.09
C ASN A 251 20.87 22.05 6.51
N GLN A 252 20.07 21.67 5.52
CA GLN A 252 19.10 22.55 4.86
C GLN A 252 17.74 22.58 5.55
N VAL A 253 17.48 21.68 6.51
CA VAL A 253 16.24 21.70 7.31
C VAL A 253 16.32 22.85 8.32
N PRO A 254 15.45 23.87 8.23
CA PRO A 254 15.44 25.01 9.15
C PRO A 254 14.74 24.66 10.48
N ASP A 255 14.90 25.51 11.48
CA ASP A 255 14.09 25.54 12.71
C ASP A 255 14.00 24.22 13.49
N ILE A 256 15.08 23.44 13.48
CA ILE A 256 15.23 22.16 14.21
C ILE A 256 16.42 22.20 15.18
N THR A 257 16.33 21.39 16.23
CA THR A 257 17.50 21.01 17.03
C THR A 257 18.11 19.74 16.44
N ARG A 258 19.36 19.82 15.97
CA ARG A 258 20.04 18.68 15.36
C ARG A 258 20.64 17.76 16.40
N CYS A 259 20.40 16.48 16.23
CA CYS A 259 20.94 15.44 17.08
C CYS A 259 21.68 14.39 16.25
N GLY A 260 22.97 14.20 16.53
CA GLY A 260 23.78 13.21 15.83
C GLY A 260 23.48 11.79 16.28
N CYS A 261 23.37 10.85 15.33
CA CYS A 261 23.14 9.45 15.62
C CYS A 261 24.40 8.77 16.19
N TRP A 262 24.34 8.34 17.45
CA TRP A 262 25.40 7.60 18.12
C TRP A 262 25.79 6.29 17.42
N ALA A 263 24.83 5.60 16.79
CA ALA A 263 25.12 4.37 16.04
C ALA A 263 25.98 4.65 14.79
N HIS A 264 25.72 5.77 14.11
CA HIS A 264 26.53 6.21 12.97
C HIS A 264 27.91 6.68 13.39
N LEU A 265 28.01 7.43 14.50
CA LEU A 265 29.30 7.83 15.08
C LEU A 265 30.14 6.61 15.48
N ARG A 266 29.52 5.66 16.19
CA ARG A 266 30.15 4.38 16.57
C ARG A 266 30.71 3.63 15.37
N ARG A 267 29.94 3.54 14.28
CA ARG A 267 30.39 2.89 13.03
C ARG A 267 31.69 3.51 12.52
N LYS A 268 31.81 4.85 12.56
CA LYS A 268 33.03 5.56 12.14
C LYS A 268 34.23 5.25 13.02
N PHE A 269 34.04 5.13 14.33
CA PHE A 269 35.10 4.66 15.23
C PHE A 269 35.52 3.23 14.91
N VAL A 270 34.57 2.32 14.65
CA VAL A 270 34.88 0.94 14.25
C VAL A 270 35.66 0.88 12.93
N GLU A 271 35.23 1.64 11.91
CA GLU A 271 35.91 1.76 10.61
C GLU A 271 37.36 2.30 10.74
N ALA A 272 37.60 3.16 11.73
CA ALA A 272 38.92 3.74 12.00
C ALA A 272 39.82 2.85 12.88
N MET A 273 39.32 1.73 13.40
CA MET A 273 40.15 0.81 14.19
C MET A 273 41.16 0.10 13.29
N PRO A 274 42.43 0.01 13.72
CA PRO A 274 43.43 -0.69 12.94
C PRO A 274 43.22 -2.21 13.02
N ALA A 275 43.73 -2.95 12.02
CA ALA A 275 43.68 -4.41 12.03
C ALA A 275 44.43 -4.98 13.24
N ALA A 276 43.95 -6.09 13.80
CA ALA A 276 44.41 -6.65 15.09
C ALA A 276 45.94 -6.87 15.20
N SER A 277 46.64 -7.04 14.08
CA SER A 277 48.10 -7.24 14.01
C SER A 277 48.95 -5.98 14.22
N SER A 278 48.35 -4.81 14.40
CA SER A 278 49.04 -3.52 14.40
C SER A 278 48.98 -2.74 15.71
N ASN A 279 48.57 -3.37 16.82
CA ASN A 279 48.56 -2.72 18.14
C ASN A 279 49.61 -3.33 19.11
N PRO A 280 50.89 -2.91 19.02
CA PRO A 280 52.00 -3.53 19.74
C PRO A 280 52.09 -3.21 21.25
N LYS A 281 51.14 -2.48 21.87
CA LYS A 281 51.30 -1.95 23.24
C LYS A 281 50.16 -2.17 24.22
N GLY A 282 49.11 -2.94 23.88
CA GLY A 282 48.00 -3.22 24.82
C GLY A 282 47.17 -2.01 25.27
N LEU A 283 47.45 -0.81 24.73
CA LEU A 283 46.69 0.41 24.97
C LEU A 283 45.56 0.53 23.95
N LEU A 284 44.41 1.05 24.37
CA LEU A 284 43.29 1.35 23.49
C LEU A 284 43.66 2.53 22.57
N THR A 285 43.38 2.38 21.27
CA THR A 285 43.48 3.49 20.31
C THR A 285 42.36 4.51 20.54
N PRO A 286 42.49 5.77 20.08
CA PRO A 286 41.40 6.75 20.17
C PRO A 286 40.08 6.26 19.55
N ALA A 287 40.17 5.46 18.48
CA ALA A 287 39.02 4.83 17.85
C ALA A 287 38.36 3.80 18.77
N GLN A 288 39.15 2.99 19.47
CA GLN A 288 38.63 2.04 20.47
C GLN A 288 37.99 2.77 21.66
N VAL A 289 38.62 3.83 22.18
CA VAL A 289 38.06 4.67 23.26
C VAL A 289 36.72 5.28 22.82
N GLY A 290 36.63 5.83 21.61
CA GLY A 290 35.40 6.41 21.08
C GLY A 290 34.29 5.37 20.87
N ARG A 291 34.64 4.17 20.39
CA ARG A 291 33.69 3.06 20.27
C ARG A 291 33.19 2.60 21.64
N ASP A 292 34.09 2.43 22.61
CA ASP A 292 33.76 1.98 23.97
C ASP A 292 32.86 3.01 24.68
N TYR A 293 33.11 4.31 24.47
CA TYR A 293 32.22 5.38 24.95
C TYR A 293 30.82 5.26 24.34
N CYS A 294 30.72 5.04 23.03
CA CYS A 294 29.41 4.82 22.39
C CYS A 294 28.73 3.55 22.91
N ASP A 295 29.47 2.46 23.17
CA ASP A 295 28.92 1.20 23.70
C ASP A 295 28.22 1.39 25.05
N GLN A 296 28.72 2.31 25.91
CA GLN A 296 28.08 2.63 27.19
C GLN A 296 26.68 3.24 27.04
N LEU A 297 26.37 3.89 25.91
CA LEU A 297 25.06 4.47 25.63
C LEU A 297 24.01 3.43 25.20
N PHE A 298 24.45 2.22 24.83
CA PHE A 298 23.58 1.13 24.36
C PHE A 298 23.46 -0.02 25.37
N ALA A 299 24.19 0.05 26.50
CA ALA A 299 24.18 -0.94 27.57
C ALA A 299 22.98 -0.76 28.51
#